data_AF-A0A353PKS1-F1
#
_entry.id   AF-A0A353PKS1-F1
#
_cell.length_a   1.000
_cell.length_b   1.000
_cell.length_c   1.000
_cell.angle_alpha   90.00
_cell.angle_beta   90.00
_cell.angle_gamma   90.00
#
_symmetry.space_group_name_H-M   'P 1'
#
loop_
_entity.id
_entity.type
_entity.pdbx_description
1 polymer ?
#
loop_
_entity_poly.entity_id
_entity_poly.type
_entity_poly.pdbx_seq_one_letter_code
_entity_poly.pdbx_strand_id
1 'polypeptide(L)' 'MEFGKFGGQFVGGPVLDAVKEVEVAYDKYKHDEEFLAEFKYYLKEYANRPSLLYYARNMTEDLGGAKVYL' A
#
# COMPACT_ATOMS: atom_id res chain seq x y z
N MET A 1 -10.39 6.94 11.23
CA MET A 1 -10.58 5.47 11.24
C MET A 1 -11.89 5.00 10.59
N GLU A 2 -12.77 5.89 10.13
CA GLU A 2 -14.06 5.50 9.51
C GLU A 2 -14.11 5.94 8.04
N PHE A 3 -14.73 5.10 7.21
CA PHE A 3 -15.04 5.35 5.81
C PHE A 3 -16.56 5.24 5.63
N GLY A 4 -17.27 6.35 5.91
CA GLY A 4 -18.72 6.35 5.99
C GLY A 4 -19.22 5.47 7.14
N LYS A 5 -20.09 4.50 6.84
CA LYS A 5 -20.64 3.58 7.87
C LYS A 5 -19.76 2.36 8.18
N PHE A 6 -18.54 2.30 7.62
CA PHE A 6 -17.64 1.15 7.73
C PHE A 6 -16.27 1.58 8.30
N GLY A 7 -15.53 0.65 8.89
CA GLY A 7 -14.25 0.93 9.56
C GLY A 7 -14.38 0.86 11.08
N GLY A 8 -13.61 1.66 11.81
CA GLY A 8 -13.60 1.72 13.27
C GLY A 8 -12.51 0.86 13.94
N GLN A 9 -12.48 0.87 15.27
CA GLN A 9 -11.52 0.14 16.11
C GLN A 9 -12.27 -0.69 17.16
N PHE A 10 -12.75 -1.87 16.78
CA PHE A 10 -13.51 -2.77 17.66
C PHE A 10 -12.59 -3.78 18.34
N VAL A 11 -11.74 -3.28 19.25
CA VAL A 11 -10.76 -4.09 20.00
C VAL A 11 -10.81 -3.76 21.49
N GLY A 12 -10.29 -4.66 22.34
CA GLY A 12 -10.21 -4.43 23.78
C GLY A 12 -9.25 -3.28 24.14
N GLY A 13 -9.45 -2.69 25.33
CA GLY A 13 -8.72 -1.49 25.79
C GLY A 13 -7.19 -1.53 25.59
N PRO A 14 -6.47 -2.56 26.07
CA PRO A 14 -5.01 -2.62 25.91
C PRO A 14 -4.55 -2.64 24.45
N VAL A 15 -5.33 -3.27 23.57
CA VAL A 15 -5.02 -3.29 22.13
C VAL A 15 -5.31 -1.93 21.51
N LEU A 16 -6.39 -1.26 21.94
CA LEU A 16 -6.71 0.09 21.48
C LEU A 16 -5.58 1.08 21.81
N ASP A 17 -4.98 0.97 23.00
CA ASP A 17 -3.88 1.84 23.41
C ASP A 17 -2.64 1.63 22.50
N ALA A 18 -2.27 0.37 22.24
CA ALA A 18 -1.20 0.05 21.30
C ALA A 18 -1.50 0.54 19.87
N VAL A 19 -2.75 0.44 19.40
CA VAL A 19 -3.14 0.96 18.08
C VAL A 19 -2.97 2.47 18.00
N LYS A 20 -3.30 3.21 19.06
CA LYS A 20 -3.10 4.68 19.12
C LYS A 20 -1.62 5.05 19.08
N GLU A 21 -0.74 4.28 19.72
CA GLU A 21 0.71 4.50 19.64
C GLU A 21 1.22 4.36 18.20
N VAL A 22 0.74 3.35 17.48
CA VAL A 22 1.06 3.16 16.05
C VAL A 22 0.52 4.31 15.20
N GLU A 23 -0.69 4.80 15.47
CA GLU A 23 -1.30 5.94 14.76
C GLU A 23 -0.43 7.20 14.90
N VAL A 24 0.01 7.52 16.12
CA VAL A 24 0.92 8.65 16.39
C VAL A 24 2.25 8.49 15.66
N ALA A 25 2.85 7.29 15.69
CA ALA A 25 4.09 7.03 14.98
C ALA A 25 3.91 7.17 13.46
N TYR A 26 2.83 6.61 12.90
CA TYR A 26 2.53 6.71 11.49
C TYR A 26 2.35 8.17 11.05
N ASP A 27 1.59 8.97 11.79
CA ASP A 27 1.36 10.39 11.47
C ASP A 27 2.66 11.20 11.49
N LYS A 28 3.60 10.84 12.36
CA LYS A 28 4.94 11.43 12.40
C LYS A 28 5.77 11.04 11.16
N TYR A 29 5.82 9.76 10.81
CA TYR A 29 6.79 9.25 9.82
C TYR A 29 6.28 9.17 8.38
N LYS A 30 4.97 9.20 8.13
CA LYS A 30 4.38 9.08 6.79
C LYS A 30 4.86 10.15 5.78
N HIS A 31 5.37 11.28 6.27
CA HIS A 31 5.93 12.37 5.47
C HIS A 31 7.37 12.72 5.85
N ASP A 32 7.99 11.93 6.73
CA ASP A 32 9.38 12.14 7.13
C ASP A 32 10.33 11.76 5.99
N GLU A 33 11.23 12.66 5.62
CA GLU A 33 12.08 12.48 4.44
C GLU A 33 13.10 11.36 4.62
N GLU A 34 13.64 11.19 5.82
CA GLU A 34 14.62 10.15 6.14
C GLU A 34 13.97 8.76 6.06
N PHE A 35 12.80 8.59 6.69
CA PHE A 35 12.03 7.36 6.61
C PHE A 35 11.63 7.02 5.18
N LEU A 36 11.15 8.00 4.41
CA LEU A 36 10.74 7.77 3.02
C LEU A 36 11.93 7.44 2.11
N ALA A 37 13.11 7.97 2.38
CA ALA A 37 14.33 7.64 1.64
C ALA A 37 14.73 6.18 1.87
N GLU A 38 14.76 5.72 3.12
CA GLU A 38 15.05 4.32 3.47
C GLU A 38 13.98 3.37 2.90
N PHE A 39 12.70 3.71 3.05
CA PHE A 39 11.59 2.92 2.51
C PHE A 39 11.71 2.75 0.99
N LYS A 40 11.98 3.83 0.25
CA LYS A 40 12.17 3.78 -1.21
C LYS A 40 13.42 2.99 -1.60
N TYR A 41 14.49 3.08 -0.81
CA TYR A 41 15.70 2.28 -1.02
C TYR A 41 15.37 0.79 -1.00
N TYR A 42 14.69 0.30 0.05
CA TYR A 42 14.32 -1.11 0.13
C TYR A 42 13.27 -1.53 -0.91
N LEU A 43 12.33 -0.65 -1.26
CA LEU A 43 11.41 -0.94 -2.36
C LEU A 43 12.17 -1.22 -3.66
N LYS A 44 13.22 -0.44 -3.94
CA LYS A 44 14.02 -0.57 -5.17
C LYS A 44 14.99 -1.75 -5.10
N GLU A 45 15.84 -1.78 -4.08
CA GLU A 45 17.01 -2.67 -4.02
C GLU A 45 16.67 -4.07 -3.49
N TYR A 46 15.58 -4.21 -2.71
CA TYR A 46 15.18 -5.49 -2.13
C TYR A 46 13.87 -6.02 -2.74
N ALA A 47 12.84 -5.17 -2.81
CA ALA A 47 11.52 -5.58 -3.27
C ALA A 47 11.32 -5.48 -4.81
N ASN A 48 12.35 -5.08 -5.56
CA ASN A 48 12.34 -4.96 -7.02
C ASN A 48 11.19 -4.10 -7.58
N ARG A 49 10.96 -2.93 -6.99
CA ARG A 49 10.02 -1.92 -7.48
C ARG A 49 10.71 -0.89 -8.40
N PRO A 50 9.99 -0.31 -9.37
CA PRO A 50 8.59 -0.56 -9.70
C PRO A 50 8.39 -1.90 -10.43
N SER A 51 7.22 -2.49 -10.25
CA SER A 51 6.82 -3.66 -11.02
C SER A 51 6.50 -3.25 -12.45
N LEU A 52 6.76 -4.15 -13.41
CA LEU A 52 6.44 -3.91 -14.81
C LEU A 52 4.92 -3.95 -15.02
N LEU A 53 4.40 -3.01 -15.80
CA LEU A 53 3.05 -3.08 -16.36
C LEU A 53 3.14 -3.79 -17.73
N TYR A 54 2.67 -5.02 -17.79
CA TYR A 54 2.83 -5.90 -18.95
C TYR A 54 1.61 -5.83 -19.87
N TYR A 55 1.82 -5.53 -21.16
CA TYR A 55 0.76 -5.63 -22.17
C TYR A 55 0.62 -7.08 -22.66
N ALA A 56 -0.48 -7.74 -22.27
CA ALA A 56 -0.78 -9.12 -22.62
C ALA A 56 -1.34 -9.21 -24.05
N ARG A 57 -0.44 -9.06 -25.04
CA ARG A 57 -0.79 -9.00 -26.46
C ARG A 57 -1.60 -10.21 -26.92
N ASN A 58 -1.12 -11.42 -26.66
CA ASN A 58 -1.79 -12.63 -27.13
C ASN A 58 -3.20 -12.76 -26.55
N MET A 59 -3.36 -12.51 -25.24
CA MET A 59 -4.67 -12.53 -24.59
C MET A 59 -5.60 -11.44 -25.13
N THR A 60 -5.07 -10.25 -25.42
CA THR A 60 -5.84 -9.17 -26.05
C THR A 60 -6.36 -9.60 -27.42
N GLU A 61 -5.51 -10.23 -28.22
CA GLU A 61 -5.87 -10.74 -29.56
C GLU A 61 -6.90 -11.87 -29.47
N ASP A 62 -6.71 -12.84 -28.55
CA ASP A 62 -7.61 -13.98 -28.36
C ASP A 62 -9.02 -13.56 -27.91
N LEU A 63 -9.13 -12.53 -27.05
CA LEU A 63 -10.41 -12.03 -26.54
C LEU A 63 -11.11 -11.07 -27.52
N GLY A 64 -10.38 -10.48 -28.47
CA GLY A 64 -10.94 -9.59 -29.49
C GLY A 64 -11.56 -8.29 -28.96
N GLY A 65 -11.24 -7.88 -27.74
CA GLY A 65 -11.89 -6.78 -27.02
C GLY A 65 -10.94 -5.65 -26.61
N ALA A 66 -11.08 -5.18 -25.37
CA ALA A 66 -10.20 -4.16 -24.80
C ALA A 66 -8.76 -4.68 -24.63
N LYS A 67 -7.80 -3.75 -24.60
CA LYS A 67 -6.39 -4.08 -24.30
C LYS A 67 -6.26 -4.60 -22.87
N VAL A 68 -5.59 -5.75 -22.73
CA VAL A 68 -5.32 -6.37 -21.42
C VAL A 68 -3.91 -6.01 -20.95
N TYR A 69 -3.81 -5.50 -19.73
CA TYR A 69 -2.55 -5.24 -19.04
C TYR A 69 -2.52 -5.98 -17.69
N LEU A 70 -1.34 -6.44 -17.28
CA LEU A 70 -1.07 -7.13 -16.02
C LEU A 70 -0.02 -6.36 -15.22
#